data_AF-A0A0S8HD55-F1
#
_entry.id   AF-A0A0S8HD55-F1
#
_cell.length_a   1.000
_cell.length_b   1.000
_cell.length_c   1.000
_cell.angle_alpha   90.00
_cell.angle_beta   90.00
_cell.angle_gamma   90.00
#
_symmetry.space_group_name_H-M   'P 1'
#
loop_
_entity.id
_entity.type
_entity.pdbx_description
1 polymer ?
#
loop_
_entity_poly.entity_id
_entity_poly.type
_entity_poly.pdbx_seq_one_letter_code
_entity_poly.pdbx_strand_id
1 'polypeptide(L)'
;MEDPMHEQRTALDPEKASIIARVIHTAITGGLVAIFGALIYMRSEVALEFAAEGVRVLRVTGYGLLAASVIGAQMLRGRIAPPGRGAQLGEWWTANLPKAVVVWAVAESGGLAALVLGWASADTTLMALGAAVGLALLFVNRPSRLQSTY
;
A
#
# COMPACT_ATOMS: atom_id res chain seq x y z
N MET A 1 -2.06 13.94 -45.69
CA MET A 1 -2.85 14.78 -44.79
C MET A 1 -3.09 13.92 -43.56
N GLU A 2 -2.08 13.85 -42.70
CA GLU A 2 -2.08 13.00 -41.51
C GLU A 2 -2.83 13.75 -40.41
N ASP A 3 -3.81 13.09 -39.83
CA ASP A 3 -4.67 13.62 -38.77
C ASP A 3 -3.88 13.67 -37.44
N PRO A 4 -3.60 14.86 -36.86
CA PRO A 4 -2.89 14.98 -35.60
C PRO A 4 -3.76 14.62 -34.36
N MET A 5 -4.97 14.08 -34.51
CA MET A 5 -5.92 13.86 -33.40
C MET A 5 -5.72 12.60 -32.53
N HIS A 6 -4.61 11.86 -32.63
CA HIS A 6 -4.45 10.61 -31.86
C HIS A 6 -3.48 10.63 -30.69
N GLU A 7 -2.85 11.77 -30.37
CA GLU A 7 -1.89 11.83 -29.26
C GLU A 7 -2.37 12.60 -28.03
N GLN A 8 -3.68 12.73 -27.84
CA GLN A 8 -4.24 13.12 -26.55
C GLN A 8 -4.26 11.90 -25.62
N ARG A 9 -3.08 11.33 -25.34
CA ARG A 9 -2.90 10.43 -24.19
C ARG A 9 -3.29 11.25 -22.97
N THR A 10 -4.43 10.90 -22.39
CA THR A 10 -5.02 11.33 -21.12
C THR A 10 -3.99 11.71 -20.06
N ALA A 11 -3.39 12.89 -20.20
CA ALA A 11 -2.57 13.47 -19.16
C ALA A 11 -3.52 13.80 -18.02
N LEU A 12 -3.22 13.27 -16.84
CA LEU A 12 -3.96 13.61 -15.63
C LEU A 12 -3.93 15.14 -15.50
N ASP A 13 -5.10 15.74 -15.41
CA ASP A 13 -5.24 17.17 -15.11
C ASP A 13 -4.44 17.48 -13.82
N PRO A 14 -3.43 18.37 -13.87
CA PRO A 14 -2.59 18.71 -12.73
C PRO A 14 -3.40 19.08 -11.49
N GLU A 15 -4.51 19.79 -11.65
CA GLU A 15 -5.36 20.22 -10.52
C GLU A 15 -6.02 19.02 -9.83
N LYS A 16 -6.38 17.99 -10.61
CA LYS A 16 -7.07 16.78 -10.12
C LYS A 16 -6.11 15.73 -9.58
N ALA A 17 -4.84 15.75 -9.97
CA ALA A 17 -3.87 14.71 -9.61
C ALA A 17 -3.69 14.55 -8.08
N SER A 18 -3.69 15.65 -7.33
CA SER A 18 -3.62 15.61 -5.85
C SER A 18 -4.89 15.00 -5.22
N ILE A 19 -6.06 15.29 -5.78
CA ILE A 19 -7.34 14.74 -5.31
C ILE A 19 -7.34 13.23 -5.55
N ILE A 20 -6.98 12.80 -6.75
CA ILE A 20 -6.89 11.38 -7.13
C ILE A 20 -5.91 10.63 -6.23
N ALA A 21 -4.75 11.22 -5.92
CA ALA A 21 -3.79 10.65 -4.97
C ALA A 21 -4.40 10.37 -3.59
N ARG A 22 -5.19 11.31 -3.05
CA ARG A 22 -5.88 11.15 -1.75
C ARG A 22 -6.97 10.10 -1.80
N VAL A 23 -7.74 10.06 -2.88
CA VAL A 23 -8.81 9.07 -3.08
C VAL A 23 -8.22 7.67 -3.12
N ILE A 24 -7.19 7.43 -3.93
CA ILE A 24 -6.52 6.13 -4.05
C ILE A 24 -5.94 5.71 -2.70
N HIS A 25 -5.18 6.59 -2.04
CA HIS A 25 -4.57 6.28 -0.75
C HIS A 25 -5.61 5.95 0.33
N THR A 26 -6.72 6.69 0.37
CA THR A 26 -7.82 6.44 1.32
C THR A 26 -8.53 5.13 1.02
N ALA A 27 -8.75 4.80 -0.25
CA ALA A 27 -9.36 3.54 -0.66
C ALA A 27 -8.49 2.33 -0.26
N ILE A 28 -7.18 2.40 -0.52
CA ILE A 28 -6.20 1.38 -0.12
C ILE A 28 -6.18 1.20 1.40
N THR A 29 -6.08 2.33 2.14
CA THR A 29 -6.06 2.30 3.61
C THR A 29 -7.37 1.73 4.17
N GLY A 30 -8.51 2.17 3.63
CA GLY A 30 -9.83 1.68 4.02
C GLY A 30 -10.01 0.20 3.73
N GLY A 31 -9.52 -0.29 2.58
CA GLY A 31 -9.52 -1.71 2.22
C GLY A 31 -8.76 -2.55 3.24
N LEU A 32 -7.55 -2.14 3.62
CA LEU A 32 -6.75 -2.83 4.64
C LEU A 32 -7.47 -2.88 6.00
N VAL A 33 -8.08 -1.77 6.44
CA VAL A 33 -8.84 -1.71 7.70
C VAL A 33 -10.07 -2.62 7.65
N ALA A 34 -10.83 -2.59 6.55
CA ALA A 34 -12.03 -3.39 6.38
C ALA A 34 -11.71 -4.89 6.38
N ILE A 35 -10.67 -5.31 5.67
CA ILE A 35 -10.23 -6.72 5.63
C ILE A 35 -9.75 -7.15 7.01
N PHE A 36 -8.99 -6.32 7.73
CA PHE A 36 -8.56 -6.64 9.09
C PHE A 36 -9.76 -6.87 10.03
N GLY A 37 -10.75 -5.97 10.00
CA GLY A 37 -11.98 -6.12 10.77
C GLY A 37 -12.75 -7.38 10.40
N ALA A 38 -12.87 -7.68 9.11
CA ALA A 38 -13.53 -8.90 8.61
C ALA A 38 -12.82 -10.17 9.10
N LEU A 39 -11.49 -10.23 9.05
CA LEU A 39 -10.74 -11.41 9.52
C LEU A 39 -10.82 -11.59 11.04
N ILE A 40 -10.84 -10.49 11.82
CA ILE A 40 -11.11 -10.56 13.26
C ILE A 40 -12.48 -11.18 13.52
N TYR A 41 -13.51 -10.70 12.81
CA TYR A 41 -14.87 -11.22 12.93
C TYR A 41 -14.94 -12.71 12.53
N MET A 42 -14.41 -13.08 11.37
CA MET A 42 -14.43 -14.47 10.90
C MET A 42 -13.68 -15.44 11.82
N ARG A 43 -12.70 -14.96 12.58
CA ARG A 43 -11.92 -15.81 13.47
C ARG A 43 -12.74 -16.37 14.64
N SER A 44 -13.83 -15.73 15.06
CA SER A 44 -14.73 -16.32 16.07
C SER A 44 -15.58 -17.46 15.50
N GLU A 45 -15.78 -17.49 14.19
CA GLU A 45 -16.71 -18.40 13.51
C GLU A 45 -16.02 -19.58 12.81
N VAL A 46 -14.74 -19.43 12.43
CA VAL A 46 -14.04 -20.38 11.56
C VAL A 46 -12.80 -20.96 12.25
N ALA A 47 -12.76 -22.29 12.34
CA ALA A 47 -11.57 -23.05 12.70
C ALA A 47 -10.98 -23.70 11.44
N LEU A 48 -9.75 -23.30 11.08
CA LEU A 48 -8.98 -23.95 10.01
C LEU A 48 -7.99 -24.92 10.63
N GLU A 49 -8.00 -26.17 10.18
CA GLU A 49 -7.04 -27.19 10.58
C GLU A 49 -6.01 -27.41 9.47
N PHE A 50 -4.74 -27.13 9.79
CA PHE A 50 -3.60 -27.40 8.91
C PHE A 50 -2.59 -28.30 9.63
N ALA A 51 -1.87 -29.11 8.86
CA ALA A 51 -0.71 -29.83 9.38
C ALA A 51 0.35 -28.85 9.91
N ALA A 52 1.07 -29.25 10.97
CA ALA A 52 2.04 -28.39 11.66
C ALA A 52 3.12 -27.80 10.71
N GLU A 53 3.58 -28.57 9.74
CA GLU A 53 4.55 -28.11 8.73
C GLU A 53 3.95 -27.01 7.83
N GLY A 54 2.68 -27.16 7.43
CA GLY A 54 1.95 -26.14 6.67
C GLY A 54 1.83 -24.83 7.46
N VAL A 55 1.48 -24.92 8.75
CA VAL A 55 1.42 -23.75 9.64
C VAL A 55 2.76 -23.03 9.72
N ARG A 56 3.87 -23.78 9.83
CA ARG A 56 5.22 -23.21 9.88
C ARG A 56 5.57 -22.45 8.60
N VAL A 57 5.32 -23.05 7.43
CA VAL A 57 5.59 -22.43 6.14
C VAL A 57 4.79 -21.13 6.00
N LEU A 58 3.49 -21.14 6.30
CA LEU A 58 2.64 -19.93 6.23
C LEU A 58 3.19 -18.79 7.09
N ARG A 59 3.63 -19.09 8.33
CA ARG A 59 4.20 -18.08 9.24
C ARG A 59 5.50 -17.51 8.69
N VAL A 60 6.45 -18.37 8.29
CA VAL A 60 7.75 -17.92 7.76
C VAL A 60 7.55 -17.07 6.51
N THR A 61 6.69 -17.51 5.59
CA THR A 61 6.34 -16.73 4.40
C THR A 61 5.70 -15.39 4.77
N GLY A 62 4.78 -15.36 5.74
CA GLY A 62 4.13 -14.13 6.19
C GLY A 62 5.10 -13.11 6.77
N TYR A 63 5.98 -13.52 7.69
CA TYR A 63 7.02 -12.63 8.22
C TYR A 63 8.00 -12.18 7.13
N GLY A 64 8.39 -13.07 6.22
CA GLY A 64 9.27 -12.75 5.11
C GLY A 64 8.66 -11.70 4.18
N LEU A 65 7.39 -11.85 3.79
CA LEU A 65 6.68 -10.87 2.97
C LEU A 65 6.49 -9.53 3.68
N LEU A 66 6.21 -9.57 4.99
CA LEU A 66 6.12 -8.34 5.79
C LEU A 66 7.45 -7.58 5.79
N ALA A 67 8.55 -8.26 6.05
CA ALA A 67 9.88 -7.66 6.01
C ALA A 67 10.24 -7.13 4.61
N ALA A 68 9.96 -7.92 3.57
CA ALA A 68 10.18 -7.52 2.18
C ALA A 68 9.38 -6.25 1.83
N SER A 69 8.15 -6.10 2.32
CA SER A 69 7.34 -4.92 2.07
C SER A 69 7.87 -3.66 2.74
N VAL A 70 8.40 -3.77 3.98
CA VAL A 70 9.05 -2.65 4.66
C VAL A 70 10.28 -2.20 3.86
N ILE A 71 11.15 -3.15 3.49
CA ILE A 71 12.37 -2.85 2.73
C ILE A 71 12.00 -2.26 1.37
N GLY A 72 11.10 -2.92 0.64
CA GLY A 72 10.64 -2.52 -0.69
C GLY A 72 10.00 -1.12 -0.68
N ALA A 73 9.09 -0.84 0.25
CA ALA A 73 8.44 0.46 0.38
C ALA A 73 9.48 1.56 0.64
N GLN A 74 10.47 1.33 1.50
CA GLN A 74 11.51 2.31 1.80
C GLN A 74 12.43 2.56 0.59
N MET A 75 12.85 1.51 -0.12
CA MET A 75 13.66 1.64 -1.34
C MET A 75 12.92 2.40 -2.45
N LEU A 76 11.63 2.10 -2.62
CA LEU A 76 10.79 2.75 -3.64
C LEU A 76 10.46 4.20 -3.29
N ARG A 77 10.19 4.48 -2.01
CA ARG A 77 9.97 5.84 -1.52
C ARG A 77 11.16 6.75 -1.81
N GLY A 78 12.39 6.25 -1.64
CA GLY A 78 13.60 7.01 -1.95
C GLY A 78 13.72 7.45 -3.42
N ARG A 79 12.91 6.89 -4.33
CA ARG A 79 12.86 7.28 -5.76
C ARG A 79 11.84 8.38 -6.07
N ILE A 80 11.08 8.83 -5.07
CA ILE A 80 10.13 9.93 -5.18
C ILE A 80 10.82 11.19 -4.68
N ALA A 81 11.21 12.06 -5.62
CA ALA A 81 11.82 13.33 -5.28
C ALA A 81 10.80 14.27 -4.61
N PRO A 82 11.13 14.94 -3.50
CA PRO A 82 10.23 15.91 -2.90
C PRO A 82 9.97 17.09 -3.85
N PRO A 83 8.81 17.76 -3.76
CA PRO A 83 8.58 18.97 -4.54
C PRO A 83 9.62 20.05 -4.23
N GLY A 84 10.14 20.70 -5.26
CA GLY A 84 10.98 21.89 -5.09
C GLY A 84 10.19 23.06 -4.49
N ARG A 85 10.89 24.01 -3.84
CA ARG A 85 10.24 25.23 -3.33
C ARG A 85 9.56 25.98 -4.48
N GLY A 86 8.27 26.24 -4.35
CA GLY A 86 7.46 26.93 -5.37
C GLY A 86 6.99 26.04 -6.53
N ALA A 87 7.24 24.72 -6.50
CA ALA A 87 6.76 23.81 -7.53
C ALA A 87 5.23 23.73 -7.53
N GLN A 88 4.64 23.65 -8.72
CA GLN A 88 3.21 23.39 -8.86
C GLN A 88 2.92 21.96 -8.42
N LEU A 89 2.14 21.82 -7.35
CA LEU A 89 1.86 20.54 -6.71
C LEU A 89 1.15 19.56 -7.67
N GLY A 90 0.30 20.07 -8.56
CA GLY A 90 -0.38 19.28 -9.56
C GLY A 90 0.58 18.60 -10.53
N GLU A 91 1.51 19.35 -11.10
CA GLU A 91 2.54 18.84 -12.02
C GLU A 91 3.48 17.83 -11.32
N TRP A 92 3.77 18.05 -10.04
CA TRP A 92 4.53 17.08 -9.27
C TRP A 92 3.79 15.75 -9.11
N TRP A 93 2.48 15.79 -8.84
CA TRP A 93 1.66 14.59 -8.71
C TRP A 93 1.48 13.87 -10.04
N THR A 94 1.31 14.56 -11.17
CA THR A 94 1.20 13.88 -12.48
C THR A 94 2.47 13.06 -12.78
N ALA A 95 3.65 13.57 -12.41
CA ALA A 95 4.92 12.87 -12.60
C ALA A 95 5.20 11.74 -11.59
N ASN A 96 4.70 11.86 -10.35
CA ASN A 96 5.06 10.95 -9.24
C ASN A 96 3.93 10.04 -8.75
N LEU A 97 2.69 10.26 -9.18
CA LEU A 97 1.53 9.46 -8.75
C LEU A 97 1.73 7.96 -9.01
N PRO A 98 2.19 7.50 -10.20
CA PRO A 98 2.43 6.07 -10.42
C PRO A 98 3.43 5.47 -9.42
N LYS A 99 4.49 6.20 -9.08
CA LYS A 99 5.49 5.77 -8.11
C LYS A 99 4.91 5.70 -6.70
N ALA A 100 4.11 6.69 -6.32
CA ALA A 100 3.43 6.72 -5.02
C ALA A 100 2.45 5.54 -4.89
N VAL A 101 1.68 5.24 -5.94
CA VAL A 101 0.78 4.07 -5.98
C VAL A 101 1.55 2.77 -5.80
N VAL A 102 2.72 2.61 -6.43
CA VAL A 102 3.55 1.41 -6.24
C VAL A 102 4.04 1.30 -4.80
N VAL A 103 4.44 2.39 -4.15
CA VAL A 103 4.82 2.38 -2.73
C VAL A 103 3.63 1.96 -1.85
N TRP A 104 2.44 2.48 -2.11
CA TRP A 104 1.23 2.13 -1.35
C TRP A 104 0.81 0.68 -1.58
N ALA A 105 0.89 0.20 -2.83
CA ALA A 105 0.57 -1.18 -3.17
C ALA A 105 1.54 -2.18 -2.51
N VAL A 106 2.83 -1.85 -2.42
CA VAL A 106 3.81 -2.68 -1.69
C VAL A 106 3.50 -2.72 -0.19
N ALA A 107 3.17 -1.57 0.40
CA ALA A 107 2.78 -1.48 1.82
C ALA A 107 1.51 -2.29 2.11
N GLU A 108 0.48 -2.14 1.28
CA GLU A 108 -0.79 -2.85 1.41
C GLU A 108 -0.61 -4.35 1.20
N SER A 109 -0.01 -4.77 0.10
CA SER A 109 0.14 -6.20 -0.25
C SER A 109 0.96 -6.96 0.80
N GLY A 110 2.04 -6.37 1.32
CA GLY A 110 2.81 -6.98 2.41
C GLY A 110 2.01 -7.10 3.70
N GLY A 111 1.30 -6.03 4.08
CA GLY A 111 0.43 -6.02 5.25
C GLY A 111 -0.70 -7.05 5.13
N LEU A 112 -1.40 -7.08 3.99
CA LEU A 112 -2.48 -8.03 3.69
C LEU A 112 -1.97 -9.47 3.65
N ALA A 113 -0.82 -9.73 3.03
CA ALA A 113 -0.27 -11.09 2.98
C ALA A 113 0.04 -11.60 4.39
N ALA A 114 0.74 -10.81 5.21
CA ALA A 114 1.01 -11.18 6.60
C ALA A 114 -0.28 -11.36 7.40
N LEU A 115 -1.25 -10.47 7.21
CA LEU A 115 -2.56 -10.50 7.85
C LEU A 115 -3.34 -11.78 7.54
N VAL A 116 -3.46 -12.13 6.26
CA VAL A 116 -4.15 -13.35 5.79
C VAL A 116 -3.42 -14.61 6.24
N LEU A 117 -2.09 -14.65 6.12
CA LEU A 117 -1.29 -15.80 6.54
C LEU A 117 -1.31 -15.99 8.07
N GLY A 118 -1.32 -14.89 8.84
CA GLY A 118 -1.50 -14.92 10.29
C GLY A 118 -2.88 -15.45 10.68
N TRP A 119 -3.93 -15.02 9.99
CA TRP A 119 -5.27 -15.56 10.19
C TRP A 119 -5.33 -17.07 9.88
N ALA A 120 -4.83 -17.49 8.71
CA ALA A 120 -4.84 -18.89 8.28
C ALA A 120 -4.01 -19.82 9.19
N SER A 121 -2.90 -19.32 9.75
CA SER A 121 -2.00 -20.08 10.64
C SER A 121 -2.34 -19.95 12.13
N ALA A 122 -3.49 -19.33 12.43
CA ALA A 122 -3.93 -18.96 13.78
C ALA A 122 -2.88 -18.13 14.59
N ASP A 123 -1.93 -17.48 13.94
CA ASP A 123 -0.94 -16.59 14.55
C ASP A 123 -1.51 -15.17 14.66
N THR A 124 -2.02 -14.81 15.85
CA THR A 124 -2.57 -13.48 16.13
C THR A 124 -1.51 -12.38 16.06
N THR A 125 -0.26 -12.70 16.39
CA THR A 125 0.86 -11.76 16.35
C THR A 125 1.15 -11.37 14.92
N LEU A 126 1.31 -12.35 14.03
CA LEU A 126 1.54 -12.10 12.60
C LEU A 126 0.37 -11.34 11.97
N MET A 127 -0.86 -11.70 12.34
CA MET A 127 -2.07 -11.02 11.86
C MET A 127 -2.10 -9.54 12.27
N ALA A 128 -1.87 -9.26 13.56
CA ALA A 128 -1.85 -7.91 14.10
C ALA A 128 -0.69 -7.08 13.55
N LEU A 129 0.50 -7.69 13.40
CA LEU A 129 1.67 -7.03 12.80
C LEU A 129 1.44 -6.70 11.34
N GLY A 130 0.79 -7.58 10.57
CA GLY A 130 0.42 -7.31 9.18
C GLY A 130 -0.43 -6.04 9.05
N ALA A 131 -1.49 -5.92 9.86
CA ALA A 131 -2.30 -4.70 9.93
C ALA A 131 -1.48 -3.49 10.38
N ALA A 132 -0.77 -3.59 11.51
CA ALA A 132 -0.07 -2.48 12.11
C ALA A 132 1.04 -1.92 11.20
N VAL A 133 1.86 -2.79 10.62
CA VAL A 133 2.96 -2.40 9.73
C VAL A 133 2.41 -1.86 8.40
N GLY A 134 1.42 -2.52 7.78
CA GLY A 134 0.79 -2.03 6.56
C GLY A 134 0.21 -0.63 6.75
N LEU A 135 -0.54 -0.40 7.83
CA LEU A 135 -1.10 0.91 8.18
C LEU A 135 -0.01 1.93 8.51
N ALA A 136 1.04 1.55 9.23
CA ALA A 136 2.16 2.44 9.52
C ALA A 136 2.88 2.88 8.23
N LEU A 137 3.15 1.95 7.31
CA LEU A 137 3.76 2.25 6.02
C LEU A 137 2.87 3.16 5.17
N LEU A 138 1.56 2.90 5.12
CA LEU A 138 0.60 3.78 4.44
C LEU A 138 0.56 5.17 5.08
N PHE A 139 0.61 5.26 6.41
CA PHE A 139 0.58 6.51 7.14
C PHE A 139 1.83 7.37 6.89
N VAL A 140 3.03 6.77 6.94
CA VAL A 140 4.29 7.52 6.69
C VAL A 140 4.46 7.92 5.22
N ASN A 141 3.77 7.22 4.31
CA ASN A 141 3.72 7.52 2.87
C ASN A 141 2.42 8.20 2.43
N ARG A 142 1.64 8.78 3.36
CA ARG A 142 0.41 9.49 3.02
C ARG A 142 0.67 10.69 2.09
N PRO A 143 -0.29 11.09 1.24
CA PRO A 143 -0.09 12.16 0.26
C PRO A 143 0.51 13.46 0.84
N SER A 144 0.05 13.88 2.03
CA SER A 144 0.55 15.10 2.68
C SER A 144 2.02 15.03 3.12
N ARG A 145 2.56 13.82 3.39
CA ARG A 145 3.97 13.62 3.75
C ARG A 145 4.88 13.52 2.53
N LEU A 146 4.37 13.01 1.41
CA LEU A 146 5.14 12.90 0.16
C LEU A 146 5.36 14.27 -0.50
N GLN A 147 4.42 15.19 -0.30
CA GLN A 147 4.48 16.53 -0.88
C GLN A 147 5.10 17.60 0.03
N SER A 148 5.52 17.28 1.25
CA SER A 148 6.17 18.27 2.14
C SER A 148 7.67 18.30 1.90
N THR A 149 8.20 19.42 1.43
CA THR A 149 9.63 19.76 1.50
C THR A 149 9.99 20.06 2.97
N TYR A 150 11.09 19.51 3.47
CA TYR A 150 11.69 20.02 4.72
C TYR A 150 12.28 21.42 4.49
#